data_AF-A0AAW5N1N3-F1
#
_entry.id   AF-A0AAW5N1N3-F1
#
_cell.length_a   1.000
_cell.length_b   1.000
_cell.length_c   1.000
_cell.angle_alpha   90.00
_cell.angle_beta   90.00
_cell.angle_gamma   90.00
#
_symmetry.space_group_name_H-M   'P 1'
#
loop_
_entity.id
_entity.type
_entity.pdbx_description
1 polymer ?
#
loop_
_entity_poly.entity_id
_entity_poly.type
_entity_poly.pdbx_seq_one_letter_code
_entity_poly.pdbx_strand_id
1 'polypeptide(L)'
;MNPSIVKRCLVGTVLAIAATLPGFQQLHTSVEGLKLIADYEGCRLQPYQCSAGVWTDGIGNTSGVIPGKTITERHAAEGLISNVLRVERALDRCVKQQPPQKVYDAAVSFAFNVGTGNACSSTLVKLLNQRR
;
A
#
# COMPACT_ATOMS: atom_id res chain seq x y z
N MET A 1 -30.94 8.30 8.67
CA MET A 1 -29.59 7.98 8.14
C MET A 1 -28.88 7.19 9.22
N ASN A 2 -28.74 5.87 9.04
CA ASN A 2 -28.05 5.04 10.03
C ASN A 2 -26.57 5.43 9.98
N PRO A 3 -25.94 5.92 11.07
CA PRO A 3 -24.52 6.21 11.05
C PRO A 3 -23.80 4.88 10.87
N SER A 4 -23.43 4.54 9.63
CA SER A 4 -22.57 3.39 9.38
C SER A 4 -21.29 3.63 10.17
N ILE A 5 -21.14 2.90 11.28
CA ILE A 5 -19.92 2.92 12.09
C ILE A 5 -18.80 2.49 11.15
N VAL A 6 -17.99 3.45 10.71
CA VAL A 6 -16.82 3.17 9.89
C VAL A 6 -15.88 2.37 10.77
N LYS A 7 -15.81 1.06 10.56
CA LYS A 7 -14.87 0.18 11.25
C LYS A 7 -13.47 0.50 10.74
N ARG A 8 -12.82 1.47 11.38
CA ARG A 8 -11.40 1.76 11.20
C ARG A 8 -10.60 0.71 11.95
N CYS A 9 -9.48 0.29 11.38
CA CYS A 9 -8.49 -0.48 12.14
C CYS A 9 -7.37 0.43 12.63
N LEU A 10 -6.61 -0.04 13.61
CA LEU A 10 -5.39 0.63 14.04
C LEU A 10 -4.24 0.19 13.14
N VAL A 11 -3.60 1.16 12.47
CA VAL A 11 -2.45 0.91 11.59
C VAL A 11 -1.36 0.12 12.30
N GLY A 12 -1.04 0.48 13.55
CA GLY A 12 -0.06 -0.25 14.36
C GLY A 12 -0.38 -1.73 14.54
N THR A 13 -1.65 -2.08 14.75
CA THR A 13 -2.09 -3.48 14.88
C THR A 13 -1.92 -4.25 13.57
N VAL A 14 -2.31 -3.65 12.44
CA VAL A 14 -2.15 -4.29 11.12
C VAL A 14 -0.67 -4.49 10.77
N LEU A 15 0.19 -3.52 11.07
CA LEU A 15 1.64 -3.65 10.85
C LEU A 15 2.26 -4.73 11.75
N ALA A 16 1.84 -4.80 13.03
CA ALA A 16 2.29 -5.85 13.94
C ALA A 16 1.86 -7.24 13.44
N ILE A 17 0.62 -7.40 12.96
CA ILE A 17 0.16 -8.65 12.34
C ILE A 17 0.97 -8.94 11.07
N ALA A 18 1.17 -7.94 10.21
CA ALA A 18 1.92 -8.08 8.97
C ALA A 18 3.32 -8.65 9.21
N ALA A 19 4.03 -8.17 10.24
CA ALA A 19 5.36 -8.67 10.61
C ALA A 19 5.40 -10.16 10.96
N THR A 20 4.27 -10.77 11.32
CA THR A 20 4.15 -12.22 11.61
C THR A 20 3.80 -13.07 10.38
N LEU A 21 3.45 -12.46 9.25
CA LEU A 21 3.02 -13.17 8.05
C LEU A 21 4.21 -13.56 7.16
N PRO A 22 4.20 -14.74 6.52
CA PRO A 22 5.33 -15.21 5.70
C PRO A 22 5.74 -14.28 4.56
N GLY A 23 4.79 -13.56 3.96
CA GLY A 23 5.07 -12.64 2.85
C GLY A 23 5.84 -11.38 3.27
N PHE A 24 5.89 -11.06 4.57
CA PHE A 24 6.55 -9.86 5.06
C PHE A 24 8.06 -9.85 4.80
N GLN A 25 8.70 -11.02 4.94
CA GLN A 25 10.15 -11.18 4.72
C GLN A 25 10.56 -11.01 3.25
N GLN A 26 9.60 -10.93 2.32
CA GLN A 26 9.86 -10.72 0.90
C GLN A 26 9.85 -9.23 0.52
N LEU A 27 9.42 -8.35 1.42
CA LEU A 27 9.33 -6.92 1.16
C LEU A 27 10.73 -6.28 1.18
N HIS A 28 10.99 -5.42 0.20
CA HIS A 28 12.15 -4.53 0.23
C HIS A 28 11.83 -3.21 0.96
N THR A 29 10.57 -2.84 1.04
CA THR A 29 10.06 -1.67 1.77
C THR A 29 10.26 -1.88 3.26
N SER A 30 10.87 -0.90 3.92
CA SER A 30 11.15 -0.96 5.35
C SER A 30 9.87 -0.92 6.20
N VAL A 31 9.99 -1.21 7.50
CA VAL A 31 8.88 -1.04 8.47
C VAL A 31 8.39 0.41 8.48
N GLU A 32 9.33 1.37 8.40
CA GLU A 32 9.02 2.80 8.33
C GLU A 32 8.30 3.16 7.03
N GLY A 33 8.68 2.53 5.91
CA GLY A 33 8.00 2.66 4.62
C GLY A 33 6.59 2.10 4.63
N LEU A 34 6.38 0.93 5.23
CA LEU A 34 5.04 0.35 5.40
C LEU A 34 4.15 1.23 6.29
N LYS A 35 4.73 1.78 7.35
CA LYS A 35 4.04 2.76 8.20
C LYS A 35 3.66 4.01 7.42
N LEU A 36 4.58 4.55 6.62
CA LEU A 36 4.33 5.70 5.75
C LEU A 36 3.12 5.45 4.83
N ILE A 37 3.11 4.31 4.14
CA ILE A 37 2.01 3.91 3.26
C ILE A 37 0.69 3.84 4.04
N ALA A 38 0.69 3.12 5.15
CA ALA A 38 -0.51 2.88 5.94
C ALA A 38 -1.07 4.16 6.58
N ASP A 39 -0.21 5.09 7.01
CA ASP A 39 -0.61 6.37 7.61
C ASP A 39 -1.27 7.30 6.57
N TYR A 40 -0.80 7.31 5.31
CA TYR A 40 -1.39 8.14 4.25
C TYR A 40 -2.67 7.55 3.64
N GLU A 41 -2.73 6.23 3.46
CA GLU A 41 -3.92 5.57 2.91
C GLU A 41 -5.04 5.44 3.97
N GLY A 42 -4.64 5.29 5.23
CA GLY A 42 -5.55 4.93 6.32
C GLY A 42 -6.02 3.47 6.24
N CYS A 43 -6.77 3.04 7.25
CA CYS A 43 -7.30 1.68 7.30
C CYS A 43 -8.81 1.62 7.54
N ARG A 44 -9.53 0.86 6.69
CA ARG A 44 -10.97 0.62 6.80
C ARG A 44 -11.31 -0.84 6.58
N LEU A 45 -11.85 -1.50 7.61
CA LEU A 45 -12.27 -2.91 7.54
C LEU A 45 -13.61 -3.10 6.85
N GLN A 46 -14.44 -2.06 6.77
CA GLN A 46 -15.66 -2.09 5.98
C GLN A 46 -15.34 -1.59 4.56
N PRO A 47 -15.64 -2.38 3.51
CA PRO A 47 -15.51 -1.94 2.14
C PRO A 47 -16.29 -0.64 1.87
N TYR A 48 -15.66 0.27 1.13
CA TYR A 48 -16.23 1.55 0.71
C TYR A 48 -15.90 1.82 -0.75
N GLN A 49 -16.63 2.74 -1.40
CA GLN A 49 -16.24 3.25 -2.71
C GLN A 49 -15.37 4.49 -2.55
N CYS A 50 -14.19 4.49 -3.17
CA CYS A 50 -13.36 5.69 -3.24
C CYS A 50 -13.98 6.74 -4.18
N SER A 51 -13.38 7.93 -4.28
CA SER A 51 -13.87 9.01 -5.17
C SER A 51 -13.90 8.62 -6.65
N ALA A 52 -13.11 7.63 -7.06
CA ALA A 52 -13.11 7.06 -8.40
C ALA A 52 -14.16 5.94 -8.60
N GLY A 53 -15.03 5.67 -7.61
CA GLY A 53 -16.08 4.65 -7.68
C GLY A 53 -15.61 3.20 -7.52
N VAL A 54 -14.32 2.98 -7.21
CA VAL A 54 -13.73 1.65 -7.03
C VAL A 54 -13.94 1.18 -5.59
N TRP A 55 -14.31 -0.09 -5.42
CA TRP A 55 -14.43 -0.71 -4.11
C TRP A 55 -13.06 -0.89 -3.45
N THR A 56 -12.95 -0.46 -2.20
CA THR A 56 -11.70 -0.45 -1.44
C THR A 56 -11.93 -0.95 -0.01
N ASP A 57 -11.02 -1.78 0.50
CA ASP A 57 -10.97 -2.20 1.90
C ASP A 57 -9.52 -2.24 2.44
N GLY A 58 -9.38 -2.51 3.73
CA GLY A 58 -8.08 -2.59 4.41
C GLY A 58 -7.31 -1.28 4.29
N ILE A 59 -6.06 -1.40 3.84
CA ILE A 59 -5.16 -0.28 3.53
C ILE A 59 -5.03 -0.22 2.00
N GLY A 60 -5.86 0.62 1.37
CA GLY A 60 -5.85 0.87 -0.08
C GLY A 60 -6.06 -0.36 -0.98
N ASN A 61 -6.60 -1.47 -0.47
CA ASN A 61 -6.78 -2.67 -1.28
C ASN A 61 -8.01 -2.55 -2.18
N THR A 62 -7.84 -2.79 -3.48
CA THR A 62 -8.91 -2.80 -4.49
C THR A 62 -9.12 -4.19 -5.11
N SER A 63 -8.27 -5.15 -4.77
CA SER A 63 -8.31 -6.50 -5.35
C SER A 63 -9.19 -7.42 -4.49
N GLY A 64 -10.19 -8.05 -5.11
CA GLY A 64 -11.03 -9.05 -4.44
C GLY A 64 -11.99 -8.48 -3.39
N VAL A 65 -12.26 -7.17 -3.43
CA VAL A 65 -13.15 -6.50 -2.48
C VAL A 65 -14.60 -6.93 -2.73
N ILE A 66 -15.27 -7.45 -1.70
CA ILE A 66 -16.67 -7.87 -1.76
C ILE A 66 -17.53 -6.82 -1.04
N PRO A 67 -18.41 -6.08 -1.73
CA PRO A 67 -19.27 -5.08 -1.11
C PRO A 67 -20.07 -5.63 0.08
N GLY A 68 -20.12 -4.87 1.18
CA GLY A 68 -20.86 -5.25 2.38
C GLY A 68 -20.15 -6.25 3.31
N LYS A 69 -19.10 -6.94 2.85
CA LYS A 69 -18.35 -7.92 3.66
C LYS A 69 -17.23 -7.25 4.45
N THR A 70 -17.39 -7.11 5.77
CA THR A 70 -16.31 -6.63 6.64
C THR A 70 -15.13 -7.61 6.63
N ILE A 71 -13.91 -7.09 6.54
CA ILE A 71 -12.68 -7.88 6.61
C ILE A 71 -12.06 -7.83 8.02
N THR A 72 -11.11 -8.72 8.30
CA THR A 72 -10.34 -8.72 9.56
C THR A 72 -9.05 -7.91 9.42
N GLU A 73 -8.42 -7.53 10.54
CA GLU A 73 -7.10 -6.88 10.52
C GLU A 73 -6.02 -7.78 9.91
N ARG A 74 -6.13 -9.10 10.08
CA ARG A 74 -5.26 -10.07 9.39
C ARG A 74 -5.42 -10.00 7.88
N HIS A 75 -6.66 -9.94 7.39
CA HIS A 75 -6.90 -9.79 5.95
C HIS A 75 -6.39 -8.45 5.41
N ALA A 76 -6.53 -7.37 6.19
CA ALA A 76 -5.94 -6.07 5.84
C ALA A 76 -4.40 -6.16 5.78
N ALA A 77 -3.76 -6.89 6.68
CA ALA A 77 -2.31 -7.12 6.69
C ALA A 77 -1.85 -7.96 5.47
N GLU A 78 -2.55 -9.04 5.15
CA GLU A 78 -2.30 -9.85 3.94
C GLU A 78 -2.44 -9.00 2.67
N GLY A 79 -3.50 -8.18 2.61
CA GLY A 79 -3.74 -7.25 1.51
C GLY A 79 -2.62 -6.21 1.38
N LEU A 80 -2.18 -5.60 2.49
CA LEU A 80 -1.07 -4.64 2.50
C LEU A 80 0.21 -5.28 1.92
N ILE A 81 0.63 -6.43 2.43
CA ILE A 81 1.84 -7.12 1.97
C ILE A 81 1.73 -7.45 0.47
N SER A 82 0.62 -8.04 0.04
CA SER A 82 0.40 -8.41 -1.36
C SER A 82 0.43 -7.19 -2.30
N ASN A 83 -0.19 -6.08 -1.89
CA ASN A 83 -0.23 -4.86 -2.69
C ASN A 83 1.14 -4.19 -2.75
N VAL A 84 1.88 -4.11 -1.63
CA VAL A 84 3.24 -3.56 -1.63
C VAL A 84 4.17 -4.41 -2.49
N LEU A 85 4.16 -5.75 -2.37
CA LEU A 85 4.96 -6.63 -3.25
C LEU A 85 4.64 -6.41 -4.73
N ARG A 86 3.36 -6.14 -5.07
CA ARG A 86 2.97 -5.82 -6.45
C ARG A 86 3.54 -4.49 -6.92
N VAL A 87 3.55 -3.47 -6.05
CA VAL A 87 4.15 -2.17 -6.34
C VAL A 87 5.66 -2.27 -6.51
N GLU A 88 6.35 -2.98 -5.61
CA GLU A 88 7.80 -3.23 -5.70
C GLU A 88 8.17 -3.88 -7.03
N ARG A 89 7.54 -5.02 -7.37
CA ARG A 89 7.75 -5.71 -8.66
C ARG A 89 7.46 -4.83 -9.87
N ALA A 90 6.57 -3.85 -9.73
CA ALA A 90 6.29 -2.90 -10.80
C ALA A 90 7.37 -1.83 -10.93
N LEU A 91 7.85 -1.31 -9.82
CA LEU A 91 8.95 -0.36 -9.79
C LEU A 91 10.27 -0.98 -10.24
N ASP A 92 10.53 -2.25 -9.95
CA ASP A 92 11.72 -2.98 -10.41
C ASP A 92 11.89 -2.92 -11.94
N ARG A 93 10.80 -2.75 -12.70
CA ARG A 93 10.85 -2.64 -14.16
C ARG A 93 11.28 -1.27 -14.68
N CYS A 94 11.19 -0.23 -13.85
CA CYS A 94 11.39 1.17 -14.30
C CYS A 94 12.37 1.97 -13.44
N VAL A 95 12.63 1.57 -12.20
CA VAL A 95 13.66 2.11 -11.32
C VAL A 95 14.93 1.28 -11.51
N LYS A 96 15.88 1.83 -12.28
CA LYS A 96 17.10 1.15 -12.73
C LYS A 96 18.27 1.29 -11.76
N GLN A 97 18.21 2.27 -10.88
CA GLN A 97 19.24 2.54 -9.88
C GLN A 97 18.68 2.18 -8.51
N GLN A 98 19.51 1.67 -7.61
CA GLN A 98 19.11 1.44 -6.23
C GLN A 98 19.27 2.74 -5.44
N PRO A 99 18.18 3.43 -5.06
CA PRO A 99 18.29 4.63 -4.25
C PRO A 99 18.51 4.26 -2.77
N PRO A 100 18.88 5.22 -1.90
CA PRO A 100 18.90 4.99 -0.46
C PRO A 100 17.54 4.48 0.05
N GLN A 101 17.54 3.61 1.07
CA GLN A 101 16.33 2.91 1.55
C GLN A 101 15.12 3.84 1.75
N LYS A 102 15.31 4.97 2.44
CA LYS A 102 14.20 5.92 2.70
C LYS A 102 13.62 6.53 1.42
N VAL A 103 14.42 6.71 0.38
CA VAL A 103 13.98 7.21 -0.92
C VAL A 103 13.25 6.11 -1.68
N TYR A 104 13.71 4.86 -1.59
CA TYR A 104 12.97 3.70 -2.10
C TYR A 104 11.59 3.59 -1.45
N ASP A 105 11.52 3.63 -0.12
CA ASP A 105 10.27 3.57 0.64
C ASP A 105 9.29 4.68 0.22
N ALA A 106 9.79 5.90 0.04
CA ALA A 106 9.00 7.03 -0.44
C ALA A 106 8.51 6.82 -1.89
N ALA A 107 9.34 6.26 -2.76
CA ALA A 107 8.96 5.94 -4.13
C ALA A 107 7.89 4.84 -4.21
N VAL A 108 7.98 3.82 -3.35
CA VAL A 108 6.96 2.78 -3.20
C VAL A 108 5.65 3.41 -2.71
N SER A 109 5.68 4.24 -1.68
CA SER A 109 4.50 4.94 -1.16
C SER A 109 3.84 5.83 -2.22
N PHE A 110 4.64 6.60 -2.95
CA PHE A 110 4.16 7.39 -4.07
C PHE A 110 3.48 6.52 -5.14
N ALA A 111 4.13 5.42 -5.55
CA ALA A 111 3.60 4.52 -6.57
C ALA A 111 2.35 3.74 -6.12
N PHE A 112 2.23 3.47 -4.82
CA PHE A 112 1.03 2.91 -4.21
C PHE A 112 -0.15 3.87 -4.37
N ASN A 113 0.07 5.17 -4.09
CA ASN A 113 -0.96 6.19 -4.14
C ASN A 113 -1.38 6.57 -5.58
N VAL A 114 -0.41 6.85 -6.46
CA VAL A 114 -0.72 7.35 -7.83
C VAL A 114 -0.88 6.24 -8.87
N GLY A 115 -0.57 5.00 -8.50
CA GLY A 115 -0.50 3.86 -9.40
C GLY A 115 0.85 3.73 -10.10
N THR A 116 1.27 2.48 -10.33
CA THR A 116 2.62 2.15 -10.82
C THR A 116 2.91 2.62 -12.24
N GLY A 117 1.89 2.65 -13.12
CA GLY A 117 2.02 3.19 -14.48
C GLY A 117 2.35 4.69 -14.48
N ASN A 118 1.61 5.47 -13.69
CA ASN A 118 1.88 6.90 -13.51
C ASN A 118 3.24 7.12 -12.88
N ALA A 119 3.58 6.36 -11.83
CA ALA A 119 4.86 6.45 -11.15
C ALA A 119 6.04 6.19 -12.10
N CYS A 120 6.01 5.11 -12.88
CA CYS A 120 7.09 4.79 -13.82
C CYS A 120 7.28 5.83 -14.93
N SER A 121 6.22 6.56 -15.31
CA SER A 121 6.30 7.63 -16.33
C SER A 121 6.71 8.99 -15.76
N SER A 122 6.73 9.12 -14.43
CA SER A 122 6.93 10.38 -13.71
C SER A 122 8.34 10.96 -13.82
N THR A 123 8.45 12.27 -13.62
CA THR A 123 9.75 12.96 -13.49
C THR A 123 10.56 12.42 -12.31
N LEU A 124 9.91 12.01 -11.23
CA LEU A 124 10.57 11.42 -10.06
C LEU A 124 11.41 10.20 -10.47
N VAL A 125 10.82 9.20 -11.14
CA VAL A 125 11.54 7.99 -11.56
C VAL A 125 12.63 8.32 -12.59
N LYS A 126 12.40 9.31 -13.48
CA LYS A 126 13.44 9.79 -14.40
C LYS A 126 14.67 10.32 -13.66
N LEU A 127 14.47 11.12 -12.60
CA LEU A 127 15.56 11.67 -11.79
C LEU A 127 16.27 10.60 -10.95
N LEU A 128 15.53 9.67 -10.35
CA LEU A 128 16.10 8.52 -9.62
C LEU A 128 17.05 7.72 -10.53
N ASN A 129 16.64 7.47 -11.78
CA ASN A 129 17.47 6.77 -12.76
C ASN A 129 18.72 7.56 -13.19
N GLN A 130 18.71 8.88 -13.04
CA GLN A 130 19.84 9.77 -13.27
C GLN A 130 20.70 9.98 -12.00
N ARG A 131 20.32 9.36 -10.87
CA ARG A 131 20.95 9.56 -9.55
C ARG A 131 20.95 11.03 -9.11
N ARG A 132 19.84 11.73 -9.38
CA ARG A 132 19.60 13.13 -9.02
C ARG A 132 18.55 13.27 -7.94
#